data_AF-A0A1G6JJH8-F1
#
_entry.id   AF-A0A1G6JJH8-F1
#
_cell.length_a   1.000
_cell.length_b   1.000
_cell.length_c   1.000
_cell.angle_alpha   90.00
_cell.angle_beta   90.00
_cell.angle_gamma   90.00
#
_symmetry.space_group_name_H-M   'P 1'
#
loop_
_entity.id
_entity.type
_entity.pdbx_description
1 polymer ?
#
loop_
_entity_poly.entity_id
_entity_poly.type
_entity_poly.pdbx_seq_one_letter_code
_entity_poly.pdbx_strand_id
1 'polypeptide(L)' 'MTEVESQEIGKLVLQRLVAIDKVAYVRFASVYRDFKDVDEFNEELRSLSDEQ' A
#
# COMPACT_ATOMS: atom_id res chain seq x y z
N MET A 1 15.03 -17.74 -19.10
CA MET A 1 15.02 -17.03 -17.80
C MET A 1 13.61 -16.52 -17.61
N THR A 2 12.99 -16.77 -16.47
CA THR A 2 11.63 -16.28 -16.21
C THR A 2 11.75 -14.93 -15.52
N GLU A 3 11.11 -13.91 -16.08
CA GLU A 3 11.05 -12.56 -15.53
C GLU A 3 9.74 -12.39 -14.76
N VAL A 4 9.73 -11.45 -13.80
CA VAL A 4 8.56 -11.12 -12.99
C VAL A 4 8.39 -9.61 -12.97
N GLU A 5 7.16 -9.16 -13.18
CA GLU A 5 6.83 -7.74 -13.15
C GLU A 5 7.00 -7.16 -11.74
N SER A 6 7.68 -6.02 -11.62
CA SER A 6 7.89 -5.38 -10.31
C SER A 6 6.56 -4.99 -9.64
N GLN A 7 5.54 -4.69 -10.44
CA GLN A 7 4.19 -4.41 -9.95
C GLN A 7 3.57 -5.59 -9.21
N GLU A 8 3.85 -6.82 -9.66
CA GLU A 8 3.37 -8.05 -9.02
C GLU A 8 3.96 -8.21 -7.63
N ILE A 9 5.28 -7.99 -7.50
CA ILE A 9 5.97 -8.03 -6.21
C ILE A 9 5.44 -6.95 -5.27
N GLY A 10 5.26 -5.71 -5.75
CA GLY A 10 4.72 -4.63 -4.93
C GLY A 10 3.29 -4.90 -4.44
N LYS A 11 2.45 -5.55 -5.25
CA LYS A 11 1.11 -5.99 -4.84
C LYS A 11 1.18 -7.02 -3.71
N LEU A 12 2.08 -8.01 -3.82
CA LEU A 12 2.28 -9.02 -2.78
C LEU A 12 2.78 -8.40 -1.47
N VAL A 13 3.68 -7.42 -1.56
CA VAL A 13 4.16 -6.66 -0.40
C VAL A 13 3.00 -5.94 0.29
N LEU A 14 2.17 -5.20 -0.44
CA LEU A 14 0.99 -4.52 0.13
C LEU A 14 0.06 -5.47 0.87
N GLN A 15 -0.28 -6.60 0.24
CA GLN A 15 -1.17 -7.61 0.83
C GLN A 15 -0.64 -8.19 2.15
N ARG A 16 0.68 -8.36 2.27
CA ARG A 16 1.29 -8.90 3.49
C ARG A 16 1.48 -7.81 4.55
N LEU A 17 1.91 -6.62 4.12
CA LEU A 17 2.36 -5.55 4.99
C LEU A 17 1.22 -4.92 5.78
N VAL A 18 0.01 -4.84 5.20
CA VAL A 18 -1.19 -4.29 5.88
C VAL A 18 -1.49 -4.98 7.22
N ALA A 19 -1.26 -6.30 7.29
CA ALA A 19 -1.49 -7.09 8.49
C ALA A 19 -0.32 -7.06 9.49
N ILE A 20 0.87 -6.65 9.05
CA ILE A 20 2.09 -6.63 9.87
C ILE A 20 2.27 -5.27 10.53
N ASP A 21 2.16 -4.21 9.74
CA ASP A 21 2.40 -2.83 10.19
C ASP A 21 1.65 -1.86 9.28
N LYS A 22 0.60 -1.24 9.84
CA LYS A 22 -0.23 -0.26 9.14
C LYS A 22 0.55 1.01 8.74
N VAL A 23 1.52 1.45 9.54
CA VAL A 23 2.33 2.65 9.23
C VAL A 23 3.31 2.36 8.08
N ALA A 24 3.95 1.20 8.09
CA ALA A 24 4.82 0.77 7.00
C ALA A 24 4.03 0.54 5.71
N TYR A 25 2.83 -0.05 5.81
CA TYR A 25 1.89 -0.20 4.69
C TYR A 25 1.58 1.13 4.02
N VAL A 26 1.14 2.13 4.79
CA VAL A 26 0.77 3.46 4.26
C VAL A 26 1.95 4.13 3.57
N ARG A 27 3.16 4.06 4.15
CA ARG A 27 4.37 4.59 3.53
C ARG A 27 4.68 3.92 2.20
N PHE A 28 4.58 2.58 2.14
CA PHE A 28 4.81 1.84 0.91
C PHE A 28 3.73 2.13 -0.14
N ALA A 29 2.46 2.13 0.27
CA ALA A 29 1.31 2.41 -0.58
C ALA A 29 1.40 3.80 -1.22
N SER A 30 1.89 4.82 -0.48
CA SER A 30 2.02 6.19 -1.00
C SER A 30 2.90 6.28 -2.25
N VAL A 31 3.95 5.47 -2.33
CA VAL A 31 4.84 5.41 -3.50
C VAL A 31 4.29 4.44 -4.54
N TYR A 32 3.84 3.25 -4.12
CA TYR A 32 3.35 2.22 -5.05
C TYR A 32 2.10 2.66 -5.83
N ARG A 33 1.18 3.38 -5.18
CA ARG A 33 -0.04 3.90 -5.79
C ARG A 33 0.08 5.35 -6.27
N ASP A 34 1.24 5.97 -6.06
CA ASP A 34 1.56 7.32 -6.57
C ASP A 34 0.50 8.37 -6.18
N PHE A 35 0.23 8.46 -4.87
CA PHE A 35 -0.76 9.39 -4.34
C PHE A 35 -0.44 10.82 -4.74
N LYS A 36 -1.41 11.52 -5.30
CA LYS A 36 -1.24 12.86 -5.89
C LYS A 36 -1.49 13.98 -4.89
N ASP A 37 -2.31 13.72 -3.89
CA ASP A 37 -2.66 14.71 -2.90
C ASP A 37 -2.92 14.10 -1.51
N VAL A 38 -3.17 14.99 -0.55
CA VAL A 38 -3.43 14.62 0.84
C VAL A 38 -4.80 13.95 1.00
N ASP A 39 -5.74 14.18 0.09
CA ASP A 39 -7.08 13.61 0.16
C ASP A 39 -7.05 12.12 -0.18
N GLU A 40 -6.33 11.71 -1.23
CA GLU A 40 -6.07 10.30 -1.56
C GLU A 40 -5.36 9.57 -0.41
N PHE A 41 -4.40 10.23 0.24
CA PHE A 41 -3.72 9.68 1.41
C PHE A 41 -4.66 9.52 2.61
N ASN A 42 -5.52 10.52 2.87
CA ASN A 42 -6.48 10.48 3.96
C ASN A 42 -7.57 9.41 3.73
N GLU A 43 -8.00 9.22 2.48
CA GLU A 43 -8.93 8.14 2.12
C GLU A 43 -8.35 6.77 2.44
N GLU A 44 -7.07 6.54 2.10
CA GLU A 44 -6.37 5.30 2.45
C GLU A 44 -6.23 5.14 3.98
N LEU A 45 -5.98 6.22 4.73
CA LEU A 45 -5.94 6.13 6.19
C LEU A 45 -7.29 5.77 6.81
N ARG A 46 -8.39 6.28 6.24
CA ARG A 46 -9.75 5.97 6.70
C ARG A 46 -10.11 4.51 6.43
N SER A 47 -9.76 3.98 5.26
CA SER A 47 -10.01 2.56 4.96
C SER A 47 -9.31 1.62 5.96
N LEU A 48 -8.12 1.99 6.44
CA LEU A 48 -7.37 1.22 7.44
C LEU A 48 -7.88 1.37 8.87
N SER A 49 -8.61 2.46 9.18
CA SER A 49 -9.26 2.66 10.48
C SER A 49 -10.60 1.95 10.59
N ASP A 50 -11.31 1.79 9.46
CA ASP A 50 -12.62 1.13 9.41
C ASP A 50 -12.52 -0.41 9.44
N GLU A 51 -11.35 -0.98 9.15
CA GLU A 51 -11.02 -2.40 9.33
C GLU A 51 -10.72 -2.79 10.81
N GLN A 52 -11.29 -2.07 11.79
CA GLN A 52 -11.17 -2.32 13.24
C GLN A 52 -12.45 -2.94 13.82
#